data_AF-A0A7S4HNZ6-F1
#
_entry.id   AF-A0A7S4HNZ6-F1
#
_cell.length_a   1.000
_cell.length_b   1.000
_cell.length_c   1.000
_cell.angle_alpha   90.00
_cell.angle_beta   90.00
_cell.angle_gamma   90.00
#
_symmetry.space_group_name_H-M   'P 1'
#
loop_
_entity.id
_entity.type
_entity.pdbx_description
1 polymer ?
#
loop_
_entity_poly.entity_id
_entity_poly.type
_entity_poly.pdbx_seq_one_letter_code
_entity_poly.pdbx_strand_id
1 'polypeptide(L)'
;MNYANFRERSQLKKNSGKKKERLTGIKKLCDANDAGSKRFASDCTLILTEGDSAKTLAISGLSVVGRDRYGVFPLKGKLLNVRDASNKQIMDNDEITAITKILGLQHGKVYDKQSIKKDLRYGKLMIMA
;
A
#
# COMPACT_ATOMS: atom_id res chain seq x y z
N MET A 1 -27.26 2.64 19.80
CA MET A 1 -26.07 2.33 18.98
C MET A 1 -25.36 3.64 18.63
N ASN A 2 -24.07 3.76 18.97
CA ASN A 2 -23.29 5.02 18.94
C ASN A 2 -23.14 5.62 17.53
N TYR A 3 -23.85 6.73 17.27
CA TYR A 3 -23.79 7.50 16.02
C TYR A 3 -22.37 8.01 15.70
N ALA A 4 -21.57 8.32 16.73
CA ALA A 4 -20.18 8.75 16.60
C ALA A 4 -19.29 7.66 15.97
N ASN A 5 -19.39 6.43 16.47
CA ASN A 5 -18.63 5.28 15.95
C ASN A 5 -19.00 4.96 14.50
N PHE A 6 -20.25 5.18 14.11
CA PHE A 6 -20.70 4.98 12.73
C PHE A 6 -20.10 6.02 11.76
N ARG A 7 -20.04 7.30 12.18
CA ARG A 7 -19.42 8.37 11.39
C ARG A 7 -17.92 8.14 11.20
N GLU A 8 -17.19 7.79 12.26
CA GLU A 8 -15.76 7.49 12.17
C GLU A 8 -15.47 6.31 11.25
N ARG A 9 -16.19 5.19 11.41
CA ARG A 9 -16.05 4.02 10.53
C ARG A 9 -16.34 4.35 9.06
N SER A 10 -17.33 5.22 8.83
CA SER A 10 -17.69 5.67 7.48
C SER A 10 -16.60 6.54 6.86
N GLN A 11 -15.96 7.41 7.65
CA GLN A 11 -14.83 8.24 7.20
C GLN A 11 -13.59 7.40 6.89
N LEU A 12 -13.27 6.43 7.74
CA LEU A 12 -12.17 5.49 7.50
C LEU A 12 -12.37 4.68 6.21
N LYS A 13 -13.60 4.21 5.94
CA LYS A 13 -13.92 3.53 4.68
C LYS A 13 -13.74 4.41 3.45
N LYS A 14 -14.03 5.71 3.54
CA LYS A 14 -13.84 6.66 2.42
C LYS A 14 -12.36 6.89 2.10
N ASN A 15 -11.50 6.94 3.12
CA ASN A 15 -10.05 7.11 2.94
C ASN A 15 -9.30 5.80 2.64
N SER A 16 -10.01 4.67 2.68
CA SER A 16 -9.42 3.38 2.38
C SER A 16 -9.06 3.20 0.90
N GLY A 17 -8.07 2.35 0.64
CA GLY A 17 -7.67 1.96 -0.69
C GLY A 17 -8.75 1.10 -1.38
N LYS A 18 -8.73 1.11 -2.71
CA LYS A 18 -9.48 0.16 -3.54
C LYS A 18 -8.55 -0.35 -4.62
N LYS A 19 -8.69 -1.61 -5.02
CA LYS A 19 -7.97 -2.13 -6.18
C LYS A 19 -8.31 -1.29 -7.41
N LYS A 20 -7.28 -0.68 -7.97
CA LYS A 20 -7.27 0.01 -9.25
C LYS A 20 -6.12 -0.56 -10.04
N GLU A 21 -6.27 -0.70 -11.36
CA GLU A 21 -5.17 -1.18 -12.19
C GLU A 21 -4.03 -0.16 -12.19
N ARG A 22 -4.32 1.12 -12.40
CA ARG A 22 -3.32 2.19 -12.35
C ARG A 22 -3.60 3.15 -11.19
N LEU A 23 -2.53 3.57 -10.52
CA LEU A 23 -2.58 4.64 -9.52
C LEU A 23 -1.96 5.92 -10.09
N THR A 24 -2.57 7.05 -9.75
CA THR A 24 -2.07 8.39 -10.08
C THR A 24 -1.96 9.20 -8.79
N GLY A 25 -1.02 10.14 -8.75
CA GLY A 25 -0.89 11.12 -7.65
C GLY A 25 -0.12 10.65 -6.40
N ILE A 26 0.44 9.43 -6.38
CA ILE A 26 1.33 9.00 -5.29
C ILE A 26 2.77 9.35 -5.66
N LYS A 27 3.30 10.41 -5.04
CA LYS A 27 4.69 10.84 -5.25
C LYS A 27 5.64 9.73 -4.81
N LYS A 28 6.75 9.56 -5.54
CA LYS A 28 7.82 8.58 -5.28
C LYS A 28 7.45 7.10 -5.44
N LEU A 29 6.22 6.72 -5.75
CA LEU A 29 5.92 5.34 -6.12
C LEU A 29 6.55 4.99 -7.47
N CYS A 30 7.35 3.93 -7.50
CA CYS A 30 7.70 3.23 -8.73
C CYS A 30 6.82 1.97 -8.79
N ASP A 31 5.68 2.06 -9.46
CA ASP A 31 4.69 0.98 -9.50
C ASP A 31 5.14 -0.14 -10.44
N ALA A 32 4.79 -1.39 -10.11
CA ALA A 32 5.01 -2.52 -11.00
C ALA A 32 4.03 -2.45 -12.18
N ASN A 33 4.44 -2.85 -13.39
CA ASN A 33 3.56 -2.77 -14.56
C ASN A 33 2.29 -3.62 -14.42
N ASP A 34 2.40 -4.78 -13.76
CA ASP A 34 1.29 -5.72 -13.56
C ASP A 34 0.51 -5.48 -12.25
N ALA A 35 0.89 -4.47 -11.46
CA ALA A 35 0.23 -4.17 -10.19
C ALA A 35 -1.24 -3.82 -10.41
N GLY A 36 -2.13 -4.39 -9.59
CA GLY A 36 -3.57 -4.15 -9.71
C GLY A 36 -4.27 -4.89 -10.86
N SER A 37 -3.54 -5.57 -11.74
CA SER A 37 -4.13 -6.42 -12.78
C SER A 37 -4.94 -7.58 -12.19
N LYS A 38 -5.88 -8.11 -12.97
CA LYS A 38 -6.67 -9.29 -12.54
C LYS A 38 -5.86 -10.57 -12.50
N ARG A 39 -4.91 -10.72 -13.42
CA ARG A 39 -4.16 -11.97 -13.65
C ARG A 39 -2.91 -12.08 -12.79
N PHE A 40 -2.25 -10.96 -12.51
CA PHE A 40 -0.86 -10.96 -12.05
C PHE A 40 -0.62 -10.22 -10.73
N ALA A 41 -1.62 -9.48 -10.22
CA ALA A 41 -1.50 -8.75 -8.96
C ALA A 41 -1.07 -9.63 -7.78
N SER A 42 -1.49 -10.90 -7.73
CA SER A 42 -1.10 -11.84 -6.67
C SER A 42 0.38 -12.18 -6.67
N ASP A 43 1.04 -12.06 -7.81
CA ASP A 43 2.45 -12.39 -7.99
C ASP A 43 3.33 -11.15 -7.81
N CYS A 44 2.72 -9.97 -7.81
CA CYS A 44 3.42 -8.71 -7.63
C CYS A 44 3.84 -8.53 -6.17
N THR A 45 5.05 -8.01 -5.98
CA THR A 45 5.65 -7.68 -4.69
C THR A 45 5.89 -6.18 -4.61
N LEU A 46 5.38 -5.54 -3.56
CA LEU A 46 5.74 -4.17 -3.23
C LEU A 46 6.95 -4.18 -2.29
N ILE A 47 8.00 -3.48 -2.66
CA ILE A 47 9.20 -3.29 -1.85
C ILE A 47 9.08 -1.95 -1.12
N LEU A 48 9.05 -2.00 0.21
CA LEU A 48 9.14 -0.83 1.08
C LEU A 48 10.59 -0.62 1.48
N THR A 49 11.16 0.54 1.14
CA THR A 49 12.57 0.84 1.41
C THR A 49 12.74 1.89 2.49
N GLU A 50 13.75 1.78 3.36
CA GLU A 50 14.11 2.86 4.27
C GLU A 50 14.82 4.00 3.53
N GLY A 51 14.09 5.07 3.24
CA GLY A 51 14.62 6.26 2.56
C GLY A 51 14.74 6.14 1.03
N ASP A 52 15.07 7.28 0.41
CA ASP A 52 15.20 7.40 -1.06
C ASP A 52 16.49 6.74 -1.60
N SER A 53 17.52 6.61 -0.77
CA SER A 53 18.77 5.93 -1.11
C SER A 53 18.54 4.44 -1.37
N ALA A 54 17.88 3.76 -0.44
CA ALA A 54 17.54 2.34 -0.56
C ALA A 54 16.58 2.08 -1.72
N LYS A 55 15.66 3.01 -2.02
CA LYS A 55 14.83 2.95 -3.24
C LYS A 55 15.66 2.92 -4.50
N THR A 56 16.68 3.77 -4.61
CA THR A 56 17.52 3.87 -5.81
C THR A 56 18.28 2.57 -6.02
N LEU A 57 18.80 1.99 -4.94
CA LEU A 57 19.43 0.67 -4.95
C LEU A 57 18.43 -0.42 -5.38
N ALA A 58 17.22 -0.46 -4.82
CA ALA A 58 16.18 -1.41 -5.21
C ALA A 58 15.87 -1.33 -6.70
N ILE A 59 15.69 -0.11 -7.22
CA ILE A 59 15.40 0.14 -8.64
C ILE A 59 16.54 -0.36 -9.53
N SER A 60 17.80 -0.17 -9.11
CA SER A 60 18.95 -0.66 -9.87
C SER A 60 18.95 -2.19 -9.96
N GLY A 61 18.59 -2.90 -8.87
CA GLY A 61 18.45 -4.36 -8.87
C GLY A 61 17.26 -4.86 -9.70
N LEU A 62 16.18 -4.08 -9.78
CA LEU A 62 15.02 -4.41 -10.61
C LEU A 62 15.31 -4.38 -12.11
N SER A 63 16.38 -3.73 -12.57
CA SER A 63 16.81 -3.81 -13.97
C SER A 63 17.18 -5.24 -14.38
N VAL A 64 17.57 -6.10 -13.42
CA VAL A 64 17.92 -7.51 -13.66
C VAL A 64 16.70 -8.42 -13.53
N VAL A 65 15.86 -8.18 -12.52
CA VAL A 65 14.71 -9.05 -12.20
C VAL A 65 13.45 -8.70 -13.01
N GLY A 66 13.36 -7.47 -13.52
CA GLY A 66 12.22 -6.95 -14.26
C GLY A 66 11.29 -6.08 -13.40
N ARG A 67 10.66 -5.09 -14.05
CA ARG A 67 9.75 -4.12 -13.41
C ARG A 67 8.28 -4.54 -13.43
N ASP A 68 7.98 -5.70 -14.02
CA ASP A 68 6.60 -6.14 -14.20
C ASP A 68 5.95 -6.54 -12.89
N ARG A 69 6.70 -7.24 -12.03
CA ARG A 69 6.20 -7.82 -10.76
C ARG A 69 6.68 -7.12 -9.51
N TYR A 70 7.53 -6.12 -9.62
CA TYR A 70 8.13 -5.47 -8.47
C TYR A 70 7.90 -3.97 -8.50
N GLY A 71 7.23 -3.46 -7.47
CA GLY A 71 7.09 -2.04 -7.20
C GLY A 71 7.99 -1.61 -6.06
N VAL A 72 8.38 -0.35 -6.01
CA VAL A 72 9.22 0.21 -4.94
C VAL A 72 8.60 1.50 -4.40
N PHE A 73 8.49 1.60 -3.08
CA PHE A 73 8.02 2.79 -2.38
C PHE A 73 8.92 3.10 -1.17
N PRO A 74 9.49 4.32 -1.08
CA PRO A 74 10.37 4.69 0.02
C PRO A 74 9.56 5.19 1.23
N LEU A 75 9.91 4.70 2.42
CA LEU A 75 9.41 5.19 3.69
C LEU A 75 10.26 6.36 4.18
N LYS A 76 9.60 7.40 4.71
CA LYS A 76 10.28 8.52 5.37
C LYS A 76 10.47 8.23 6.86
N GLY A 77 11.62 7.65 7.20
CA GLY A 77 12.00 7.38 8.58
C GLY A 77 11.04 6.45 9.30
N LYS A 78 10.83 6.69 10.60
CA LYS A 78 10.02 5.82 11.46
C LYS A 78 8.53 5.95 11.14
N LEU A 79 7.87 4.82 10.86
CA LEU A 79 6.42 4.75 10.69
C LEU A 79 5.69 5.11 11.98
N LEU A 80 4.49 5.69 11.83
CA LEU A 80 3.58 5.95 12.94
C LEU A 80 3.13 4.62 13.57
N ASN A 81 3.25 4.50 14.88
CA ASN A 81 2.65 3.38 15.62
C ASN A 81 1.12 3.55 15.64
N VAL A 82 0.42 2.75 14.83
CA VAL A 82 -1.04 2.83 14.67
C VAL A 82 -1.85 2.19 15.81
N ARG A 83 -1.21 1.48 16.76
CA ARG A 83 -1.93 0.85 17.89
C ARG A 83 -2.48 1.87 18.88
N ASP A 84 -1.72 2.93 19.12
CA ASP A 84 -2.03 3.97 20.11
C ASP A 84 -2.45 5.30 19.45
N ALA A 85 -2.47 5.33 18.11
CA ALA A 85 -2.81 6.53 17.35
C ALA A 85 -4.34 6.68 17.20
N SER A 86 -4.81 7.92 17.27
CA SER A 86 -6.20 8.25 16.95
C SER A 86 -6.50 8.04 15.46
N ASN A 87 -7.76 7.78 15.13
CA ASN A 87 -8.22 7.66 13.74
C ASN A 87 -7.84 8.86 12.87
N LYS A 88 -7.88 10.06 13.45
CA LYS A 88 -7.47 11.30 12.79
C LYS A 88 -5.97 11.29 12.45
N GLN A 89 -5.11 10.92 13.40
CA GLN A 89 -3.66 10.82 13.14
C GLN A 89 -3.33 9.80 12.06
N ILE A 90 -4.06 8.67 12.00
CA ILE A 90 -3.88 7.66 10.97
C ILE A 90 -4.30 8.20 9.60
N MET A 91 -5.45 8.88 9.53
CA MET A 91 -5.98 9.47 8.29
C MET A 91 -5.15 10.65 7.76
N ASP A 92 -4.57 11.44 8.67
CA ASP A 92 -3.72 12.58 8.35
C ASP A 92 -2.28 12.16 8.03
N ASN A 93 -1.92 10.88 8.24
CA ASN A 93 -0.61 10.36 7.90
C ASN A 93 -0.53 9.98 6.41
N ASP A 94 0.26 10.76 5.67
CA ASP A 94 0.46 10.57 4.23
C ASP A 94 1.10 9.21 3.88
N GLU A 95 2.02 8.70 4.70
CA GLU A 95 2.72 7.43 4.44
C GLU A 95 1.77 6.24 4.55
N ILE A 96 1.02 6.16 5.65
CA ILE A 96 0.01 5.10 5.85
C ILE A 96 -1.08 5.20 4.78
N THR A 97 -1.53 6.41 4.46
CA THR A 97 -2.52 6.64 3.41
C THR A 97 -1.98 6.22 2.04
N ALA A 98 -0.72 6.52 1.72
CA ALA A 98 -0.08 6.10 0.49
C ALA A 98 0.02 4.57 0.40
N ILE A 99 0.55 3.90 1.43
CA ILE A 99 0.69 2.43 1.46
C ILE A 99 -0.67 1.75 1.31
N THR A 100 -1.68 2.24 2.03
CA THR A 100 -3.06 1.73 1.96
C THR A 100 -3.61 1.84 0.53
N LYS A 101 -3.36 2.95 -0.16
CA LYS A 101 -3.74 3.15 -1.56
C LYS A 101 -2.93 2.29 -2.53
N ILE A 102 -1.62 2.17 -2.34
CA ILE A 102 -0.70 1.37 -3.18
C ILE A 102 -1.11 -0.10 -3.17
N LEU A 103 -1.42 -0.64 -2.00
CA LEU A 103 -1.83 -2.04 -1.83
C LEU A 103 -3.30 -2.27 -2.14
N GLY A 104 -4.14 -1.23 -2.08
CA GLY A 104 -5.60 -1.34 -2.24
C GLY A 104 -6.30 -1.86 -0.98
N LEU A 105 -5.72 -1.60 0.21
CA LEU A 105 -6.23 -2.07 1.50
C LEU A 105 -7.49 -1.31 1.94
N GLN A 106 -8.44 -2.04 2.51
CA GLN A 106 -9.71 -1.53 3.01
C GLN A 106 -9.79 -1.67 4.52
N HIS A 107 -10.01 -0.54 5.22
CA HIS A 107 -10.18 -0.56 6.67
C HIS A 107 -11.42 -1.37 7.07
N GLY A 108 -11.24 -2.25 8.06
CA GLY A 108 -12.31 -3.12 8.58
C GLY A 108 -12.67 -4.30 7.68
N LYS A 109 -11.92 -4.54 6.60
CA LYS A 109 -12.05 -5.76 5.80
C LYS A 109 -11.13 -6.85 6.34
N VAL A 110 -11.69 -8.05 6.51
CA VAL A 110 -10.91 -9.25 6.81
C VAL A 110 -10.38 -9.82 5.50
N TYR A 111 -9.09 -10.11 5.44
CA TYR A 111 -8.41 -10.61 4.25
C TYR A 111 -8.04 -12.08 4.43
N ASP A 112 -8.66 -12.93 3.63
CA ASP A 112 -8.29 -14.33 3.42
C ASP A 112 -7.43 -14.50 2.15
N LYS A 113 -6.99 -15.73 1.88
CA LYS A 113 -6.15 -16.03 0.71
C LYS A 113 -6.80 -15.66 -0.63
N GLN A 114 -8.13 -15.71 -0.72
CA GLN A 114 -8.85 -15.50 -1.99
C GLN A 114 -9.11 -14.01 -2.24
N SER A 115 -9.52 -13.29 -1.21
CA SER A 115 -9.67 -11.83 -1.18
C SER A 115 -8.34 -11.11 -1.35
N ILE A 116 -7.22 -11.64 -0.85
CA ILE A 116 -5.88 -11.08 -1.16
C ILE A 116 -5.63 -11.08 -2.67
N LYS A 117 -5.86 -12.21 -3.35
CA LYS A 117 -5.65 -12.32 -4.82
C LYS A 117 -6.61 -11.41 -5.60
N LYS A 118 -7.86 -11.31 -5.15
CA LYS A 118 -8.91 -10.56 -5.85
C LYS A 118 -8.81 -9.07 -5.63
N ASP A 119 -8.61 -8.64 -4.39
CA ASP A 119 -8.91 -7.28 -3.92
C ASP A 119 -7.67 -6.43 -3.63
N LEU A 120 -6.47 -7.01 -3.60
CA LEU A 120 -5.22 -6.25 -3.45
C LEU A 120 -4.53 -6.02 -4.80
N ARG A 121 -3.72 -4.96 -4.85
CA ARG A 121 -2.86 -4.63 -6.01
C ARG A 121 -1.56 -5.42 -6.05
N TYR A 122 -1.08 -5.81 -4.88
CA TYR A 122 0.11 -6.61 -4.65
C TYR A 122 -0.24 -7.79 -3.75
N GLY A 123 0.24 -8.97 -4.08
CA GLY A 123 0.04 -10.17 -3.26
C GLY A 123 1.10 -10.31 -2.16
N LYS A 124 2.24 -9.62 -2.30
CA LYS A 124 3.36 -9.70 -1.37
C LYS A 124 3.88 -8.31 -1.01
N LEU A 125 4.39 -8.21 0.22
CA LEU A 125 5.08 -7.02 0.72
C LEU A 125 6.47 -7.45 1.17
N MET A 126 7.50 -6.78 0.68
CA MET A 126 8.88 -6.97 1.10
C MET A 126 9.36 -5.69 1.79
N ILE A 127 9.99 -5.82 2.95
CA ILE A 127 10.57 -4.70 3.68
C ILE A 127 12.08 -4.78 3.52
N MET A 128 12.69 -3.68 3.09
CA MET A 128 14.12 -3.53 2.93
C MET A 128 14.55 -2.28 3.72
N ALA A 129 15.09 -2.51 4.91
CA ALA A 129 15.63 -1.49 5.80
C ALA A 129 17.15 -1.60 5.84
#